data_AF-B3RMZ6-F1
#
_entry.id   AF-B3RMZ6-F1
#
_cell.length_a   1.000
_cell.length_b   1.000
_cell.length_c   1.000
_cell.angle_alpha   90.00
_cell.angle_beta   90.00
_cell.angle_gamma   90.00
#
_symmetry.space_group_name_H-M   'P 1'
#
loop_
_entity.id
_entity.type
_entity.pdbx_description
1 polymer ?
#
loop_
_entity_poly.entity_id
_entity_poly.type
_entity_poly.pdbx_seq_one_letter_code
_entity_poly.pdbx_strand_id
1 'polypeptide(L)' 'FKSNLKTASTLSVIVGVFMFCWSPLVLIDIVSIFAQEPFYNVVSIAALRLALSNSAYNPIIYGIFNQSFRKGFKNIMIHC' A
#
# COMPACT_ATOMS: atom_id res chain seq x y z
N PHE A 1 -6.27 -2.67 26.60
CA PHE A 1 -5.38 -3.59 25.87
C PHE A 1 -5.92 -4.08 24.51
N LYS A 2 -7.12 -4.69 24.38
CA LYS A 2 -7.66 -5.17 23.08
C LYS A 2 -7.80 -4.09 21.98
N SER A 3 -8.04 -2.83 22.33
CA SER A 3 -8.10 -1.70 21.38
C SER A 3 -6.76 -1.45 20.67
N ASN A 4 -5.67 -1.36 21.43
CA ASN A 4 -4.33 -1.06 20.91
C ASN A 4 -3.81 -2.16 19.97
N LEU A 5 -4.15 -3.43 20.24
CA LEU A 5 -3.79 -4.55 19.36
C LEU A 5 -4.49 -4.49 18.01
N LYS A 6 -5.73 -3.97 17.95
CA LYS A 6 -6.49 -3.82 16.70
C LYS A 6 -5.94 -2.68 15.85
N THR A 7 -5.52 -1.60 16.51
CA THR A 7 -4.79 -0.49 15.87
C THR A 7 -3.43 -0.97 15.35
N ALA A 8 -2.65 -1.67 16.16
CA ALA A 8 -1.35 -2.23 15.77
C ALA A 8 -1.47 -3.22 14.60
N SER A 9 -2.51 -4.06 14.60
CA SER A 9 -2.78 -4.99 13.49
C SER A 9 -3.04 -4.24 12.18
N THR A 10 -3.79 -3.15 12.21
CA THR A 10 -4.06 -2.34 11.02
C THR A 10 -2.78 -1.68 10.51
N LEU A 11 -1.95 -1.14 11.43
CA LEU A 11 -0.65 -0.57 11.10
C LEU A 11 0.28 -1.60 10.47
N SER A 12 0.36 -2.83 11.00
CA SER A 12 1.16 -3.90 10.40
C SER A 12 0.71 -4.23 8.97
N VAL A 13 -0.59 -4.23 8.68
CA VAL A 13 -1.09 -4.46 7.31
C VAL A 13 -0.70 -3.31 6.38
N ILE A 14 -0.85 -2.05 6.83
CA ILE A 14 -0.45 -0.87 6.05
C ILE A 14 1.05 -0.93 5.72
N VAL A 15 1.88 -1.23 6.71
CA VAL A 15 3.33 -1.37 6.52
C VAL A 15 3.65 -2.52 5.57
N GLY A 16 2.97 -3.66 5.70
CA GLY A 16 3.17 -4.81 4.81
C GLY A 16 2.83 -4.49 3.35
N VAL A 17 1.71 -3.80 3.10
CA VAL A 17 1.32 -3.39 1.75
C VAL A 17 2.26 -2.33 1.19
N PHE A 18 2.70 -1.38 2.01
CA PHE A 18 3.71 -0.40 1.63
C PHE A 18 4.99 -1.08 1.14
N MET A 19 5.52 -2.02 1.93
CA MET A 19 6.71 -2.78 1.57
C MET A 19 6.51 -3.60 0.29
N PHE A 20 5.34 -4.23 0.12
CA PHE A 20 5.03 -4.99 -1.08
C PHE A 20 4.97 -4.11 -2.35
N CYS A 21 4.31 -2.95 -2.28
CA CYS A 21 4.18 -2.04 -3.41
C CYS A 21 5.51 -1.39 -3.81
N TRP A 22 6.40 -1.15 -2.85
CA TRP A 22 7.69 -0.50 -3.10
C TRP A 22 8.81 -1.49 -3.44
N SER A 23 8.73 -2.74 -2.95
CA SER A 23 9.75 -3.78 -3.17
C SER A 23 10.21 -3.92 -4.64
N PRO A 24 9.32 -4.07 -5.64
CA PRO A 24 9.77 -4.26 -7.02
C PRO A 24 10.53 -3.05 -7.57
N LEU A 25 10.17 -1.82 -7.18
CA LEU A 25 10.88 -0.62 -7.60
C LEU A 25 12.26 -0.56 -6.95
N VAL A 26 12.33 -0.79 -5.64
CA VAL A 26 13.60 -0.81 -4.88
C VAL A 26 14.55 -1.88 -5.42
N LEU A 27 14.05 -3.06 -5.77
CA LEU A 27 14.88 -4.13 -6.35
C LEU A 27 15.44 -3.73 -7.71
N ILE A 28 14.64 -3.11 -8.58
CA ILE A 28 15.10 -2.62 -9.89
C ILE A 28 16.15 -1.53 -9.72
N ASP A 29 15.92 -0.58 -8.80
CA ASP A 29 16.88 0.49 -8.51
C ASP A 29 18.21 -0.07 -7.99
N ILE A 30 18.16 -1.02 -7.04
CA ILE A 30 19.37 -1.69 -6.53
C ILE A 30 20.14 -2.35 -7.67
N VAL A 31 19.46 -3.13 -8.52
CA VAL A 31 20.10 -3.82 -9.65
C VAL A 31 20.68 -2.81 -10.65
N SER A 32 20.00 -1.70 -10.91
CA SER A 32 20.49 -0.63 -11.80
C SER A 32 21.80 -0.01 -11.30
N ILE A 33 21.91 0.19 -9.97
CA ILE A 33 23.11 0.74 -9.33
C ILE A 33 24.28 -0.24 -9.47
N PHE A 34 24.06 -1.52 -9.22
CA PHE A 34 25.10 -2.54 -9.33
C PHE A 34 25.52 -2.83 -10.78
N ALA A 35 24.58 -2.76 -11.72
CA ALA A 35 24.85 -2.96 -13.13
C ALA A 35 25.44 -1.72 -13.82
N GLN A 36 25.41 -0.55 -13.17
CA GLN A 36 25.77 0.76 -13.74
C GLN A 36 25.01 1.11 -15.04
N GLU A 37 23.84 0.50 -15.22
CA GLU A 37 23.04 0.58 -16.44
C GLU A 37 21.59 0.90 -16.04
N PRO A 38 20.99 1.97 -16.59
CA PRO A 38 19.60 2.31 -16.28
C PRO A 38 18.65 1.31 -16.93
N PHE A 39 17.89 0.58 -16.11
CA PHE A 39 16.83 -0.32 -16.59
C PHE A 39 15.56 0.47 -16.92
N TYR A 40 15.44 0.93 -18.16
CA TYR A 40 14.19 1.49 -18.70
C TYR A 40 13.46 0.44 -19.53
N ASN A 41 12.66 -0.39 -18.86
CA ASN A 41 11.81 -1.38 -19.52
C ASN A 41 10.36 -1.32 -18.99
N VAL A 42 9.49 -2.12 -19.61
CA VAL A 42 8.07 -2.24 -19.20
C VAL A 42 7.95 -2.65 -17.73
N VAL A 43 8.90 -3.41 -17.19
CA VAL A 43 8.91 -3.87 -15.79
C VAL A 43 9.15 -2.70 -14.84
N SER A 44 10.09 -1.79 -15.13
CA SER A 44 10.34 -0.58 -14.34
C SER A 44 9.14 0.35 -14.33
N ILE A 45 8.46 0.52 -15.48
CA ILE A 45 7.24 1.31 -15.58
C ILE A 45 6.11 0.69 -14.75
N ALA A 46 5.94 -0.64 -14.83
CA ALA A 46 4.95 -1.36 -14.04
C ALA A 46 5.25 -1.27 -12.53
N ALA A 47 6.51 -1.40 -12.12
CA ALA A 47 6.95 -1.25 -10.73
C ALA A 47 6.69 0.16 -10.20
N LEU A 48 6.97 1.19 -11.00
CA LEU A 48 6.67 2.58 -10.65
C LEU A 48 5.16 2.79 -10.49
N ARG A 49 4.34 2.23 -11.40
CA ARG A 49 2.87 2.30 -11.30
C ARG A 49 2.35 1.60 -10.03
N LEU A 50 2.96 0.47 -9.65
CA LEU A 50 2.63 -0.27 -8.42
C LEU A 50 3.01 0.51 -7.15
N ALA A 51 4.18 1.15 -7.15
CA ALA A 51 4.61 1.99 -6.04
C ALA A 51 3.70 3.23 -5.90
N LEU A 52 3.29 3.83 -7.02
CA LEU A 52 2.37 4.96 -7.04
C LEU A 52 0.94 4.58 -6.61
N SER A 53 0.48 3.36 -6.91
CA SER A 53 -0.84 2.88 -6.48
C SER A 53 -0.92 2.59 -4.98
N ASN A 54 0.20 2.63 -4.24
CA ASN A 54 0.27 2.47 -2.78
C ASN A 54 -0.83 3.25 -2.03
N SER A 55 -1.11 4.49 -2.45
CA SER A 55 -2.13 5.33 -1.83
C SER A 55 -3.56 4.82 -2.01
N ALA A 56 -3.86 4.10 -3.10
CA ALA A 56 -5.18 3.52 -3.37
C ALA A 56 -5.47 2.30 -2.47
N TYR A 57 -4.44 1.62 -1.96
CA TYR A 57 -4.62 0.52 -1.02
C TYR A 57 -4.99 0.99 0.39
N ASN A 58 -4.66 2.23 0.77
CA ASN A 58 -5.00 2.76 2.09
C ASN A 58 -6.53 2.71 2.37
N PRO A 59 -7.42 3.27 1.53
CA PRO A 59 -8.88 3.12 1.68
C PRO A 59 -9.36 1.66 1.69
N ILE A 60 -8.73 0.78 0.90
CA ILE A 60 -9.10 -0.65 0.83
C ILE A 60 -8.75 -1.34 2.15
N ILE A 61 -7.56 -1.10 2.69
CA ILE A 61 -7.11 -1.64 3.98
C ILE A 61 -8.01 -1.15 5.11
N TYR A 62 -8.32 0.15 5.16
CA TYR A 62 -9.25 0.68 6.15
C TYR A 62 -10.67 0.15 5.96
N GLY A 63 -11.15 0.02 4.73
CA GLY A 63 -12.46 -0.54 4.40
C GLY A 63 -12.60 -2.01 4.78
N ILE A 64 -11.56 -2.82 4.64
CA ILE A 64 -11.61 -4.26 4.96
C ILE A 64 -11.39 -4.48 6.47
N PHE A 65 -10.36 -3.87 7.05
CA PHE A 65 -9.91 -4.19 8.41
C PHE A 65 -10.48 -3.30 9.49
N ASN A 66 -10.94 -2.09 9.17
CA ASN A 66 -11.50 -1.17 10.16
C ASN A 66 -13.04 -1.13 10.10
N GLN A 67 -13.70 -1.95 10.93
CA GLN A 67 -15.17 -1.95 11.07
C GLN A 67 -15.75 -0.58 11.44
N SER A 68 -15.02 0.25 12.20
CA SER A 68 -15.46 1.60 12.53
C SER A 68 -15.44 2.52 11.30
N PHE A 69 -14.44 2.34 10.42
CA PHE A 69 -14.34 3.07 9.16
C PHE A 69 -15.46 2.67 8.20
N ARG A 70 -15.79 1.37 8.10
CA ARG A 70 -16.96 0.88 7.35
C ARG A 70 -18.28 1.49 7.79
N LYS A 71 -18.50 1.65 9.10
CA LYS A 71 -19.70 2.30 9.64
C LYS A 71 -19.77 3.77 9.25
N GLY A 72 -18.66 4.50 9.34
CA GLY A 72 -18.58 5.90 8.88
C GLY A 72 -18.84 6.03 7.37
N PHE A 73 -18.21 5.18 6.55
CA PHE A 73 -18.39 5.18 5.09
C PHE A 73 -19.81 4.83 4.66
N LYS A 74 -20.47 3.87 5.34
CA LYS A 74 -21.90 3.57 5.12
C LYS A 74 -22.79 4.76 5.47
N ASN A 75 -22.54 5.44 6.59
CA ASN A 75 -23.33 6.62 6.95
C ASN A 75 -23.19 7.75 5.93
N ILE A 76 -22.01 7.94 5.35
CA ILE A 76 -21.79 8.95 4.30
C ILE A 76 -22.51 8.55 2.99
N MET A 77 -22.42 7.28 2.57
CA MET A 77 -23.10 6.80 1.36
C MET A 77 -24.63 6.75 1.46
N ILE A 78 -25.20 6.57 2.65
CA ILE A 78 -26.66 6.49 2.87
C ILE A 78 -27.29 7.88 3.05
N HIS A 79 -26.49 8.92 3.32
CA HIS A 79 -26.94 10.31 3.43
C HIS A 79 -26.68 11.15 2.15
N CYS A 80 -26.38 10.50 1.02
CA CYS A 80 -26.52 11.07 -0.32
C CYS A 80 -27.81 10.53 -0.96
#